data_AF-R8BPX5-F1
#
_entry.id   AF-R8BPX5-F1
#
_cell.length_a   1.000
_cell.length_b   1.000
_cell.length_c   1.000
_cell.angle_alpha   90.00
_cell.angle_beta   90.00
_cell.angle_gamma   90.00
#
_symmetry.space_group_name_H-M   'P 1'
#
loop_
_entity.id
_entity.type
_entity.pdbx_description
1 polymer ?
#
loop_
_entity_poly.entity_id
_entity_poly.type
_entity_poly.pdbx_seq_one_letter_code
_entity_poly.pdbx_strand_id
1 'polypeptide(L)'
;MEPSESDGRLPPLNRSGVLEKSNSLEEAYNKVAQKGQTSAPEDPEDEVEFHYICVARSRVDGQLYALDGDLDGPVASGLQLAPGEDMLSERCVAYFKELIGGVIAKQGDSVNFNLMALVEGSV
;
A
#
# COMPACT_ATOMS: atom_id res chain seq x y z
N MET A 1 -33.87 -10.69 7.33
CA MET A 1 -33.16 -10.00 6.24
C MET A 1 -32.12 -10.99 5.77
N GLU A 2 -32.38 -11.65 4.64
CA GLU A 2 -31.47 -12.63 4.05
C GLU A 2 -30.13 -11.93 3.74
N PRO A 3 -28.96 -12.53 4.03
CA PRO A 3 -27.70 -11.97 3.59
C PRO A 3 -27.64 -12.06 2.06
N SER A 4 -27.54 -10.90 1.40
CA SER A 4 -27.32 -10.82 -0.03
C SER A 4 -26.07 -11.61 -0.43
N GLU A 5 -26.18 -12.38 -1.52
CA GLU A 5 -25.10 -13.14 -2.13
C GLU A 5 -23.82 -12.29 -2.22
N SER A 6 -22.76 -12.73 -1.53
CA SER A 6 -21.46 -12.06 -1.62
C SER A 6 -20.91 -12.29 -3.03
N ASP A 7 -20.34 -11.26 -3.64
CA ASP A 7 -19.75 -11.25 -4.98
C ASP A 7 -18.48 -12.12 -5.13
N GLY A 8 -18.36 -13.17 -4.31
CA GLY A 8 -17.19 -14.03 -4.17
C GLY A 8 -16.03 -13.38 -3.41
N ARG A 9 -16.12 -12.10 -2.99
CA ARG A 9 -15.05 -11.45 -2.22
C ARG A 9 -15.20 -11.77 -0.74
N LEU A 10 -14.09 -12.17 -0.13
CA LEU A 10 -13.98 -12.29 1.32
C LEU A 10 -14.15 -10.91 1.99
N PRO A 11 -14.77 -10.84 3.18
CA PRO A 11 -14.73 -9.65 4.03
C PRO A 11 -13.27 -9.24 4.33
N PRO A 12 -12.97 -7.96 4.56
CA PRO A 12 -11.59 -7.48 4.76
C PRO A 12 -10.78 -8.27 5.79
N LEU A 13 -11.33 -8.52 6.98
CA LEU A 13 -10.67 -9.31 8.03
C LEU A 13 -10.39 -10.76 7.62
N ASN A 14 -11.23 -11.34 6.77
CA ASN A 14 -11.01 -12.69 6.27
C ASN A 14 -9.91 -12.73 5.20
N ARG A 15 -9.56 -11.60 4.57
CA ARG A 15 -8.48 -11.53 3.57
C ARG A 15 -7.11 -11.62 4.24
N SER A 16 -6.89 -10.98 5.38
CA SER A 16 -5.62 -11.10 6.12
C SER A 16 -5.36 -12.55 6.53
N GLY A 17 -6.39 -13.24 7.04
CA GLY A 17 -6.29 -14.65 7.40
C GLY A 17 -5.97 -15.60 6.24
N VAL A 18 -6.19 -15.20 4.98
CA VAL A 18 -5.72 -15.95 3.80
C VAL A 18 -4.23 -15.72 3.58
N LEU A 19 -3.74 -14.49 3.76
CA LEU A 19 -2.32 -14.15 3.63
C LEU A 19 -1.49 -14.83 4.72
N GLU A 20 -1.95 -14.76 5.97
CA GLU A 20 -1.31 -15.37 7.15
C GLU A 20 -1.14 -16.88 7.04
N LYS A 21 -2.03 -17.56 6.29
CA LYS A 21 -2.02 -19.02 6.11
C LYS A 21 -1.32 -19.47 4.82
N SER A 22 -0.76 -18.53 4.06
CA SER A 22 -0.15 -18.82 2.76
C SER A 22 1.34 -19.12 2.89
N ASN A 23 1.69 -20.40 3.05
CA ASN A 23 3.08 -20.85 3.06
C ASN A 23 3.86 -20.37 1.82
N SER A 24 3.21 -20.37 0.65
CA SER A 24 3.86 -19.91 -0.59
C SER A 24 4.23 -18.42 -0.56
N LEU A 25 3.40 -17.59 0.10
CA LEU A 25 3.67 -16.16 0.24
C LEU A 25 4.75 -15.92 1.29
N GLU A 26 4.67 -16.62 2.41
CA GLU A 26 5.70 -16.59 3.47
C GLU A 26 7.08 -16.99 2.93
N GLU A 27 7.18 -18.09 2.19
CA GLU A 27 8.44 -18.53 1.57
C GLU A 27 8.98 -17.50 0.57
N ALA A 28 8.10 -16.88 -0.23
CA ALA A 28 8.51 -15.85 -1.18
C ALA A 28 8.99 -14.58 -0.45
N TYR A 29 8.28 -14.15 0.59
CA TYR A 29 8.63 -13.02 1.44
C TYR A 29 9.99 -13.23 2.12
N ASN A 30 10.19 -14.38 2.77
CA ASN A 30 11.45 -14.73 3.43
C ASN A 30 12.64 -14.70 2.45
N LYS A 31 12.46 -15.17 1.21
CA LYS A 31 13.50 -15.10 0.18
C LYS A 31 13.85 -13.68 -0.24
N VAL A 32 12.91 -12.74 -0.23
CA VAL A 32 13.17 -11.34 -0.63
C VAL A 32 13.58 -10.44 0.53
N ALA A 33 13.16 -10.74 1.76
CA ALA A 33 13.58 -10.04 2.98
C ALA A 33 15.09 -10.14 3.22
N GLN A 34 15.73 -11.21 2.72
CA GLN A 34 17.17 -11.44 2.78
C GLN A 34 17.94 -10.80 1.60
N LYS A 35 17.28 -10.02 0.75
CA LYS A 35 17.89 -9.33 -0.40
C LYS A 35 17.94 -7.83 -0.15
N GLY A 36 18.77 -7.15 -0.94
CA GLY A 36 18.88 -5.69 -0.91
C GLY A 36 20.33 -5.25 -0.75
N GLN A 37 20.50 -3.96 -0.51
CA GLN A 37 21.81 -3.35 -0.23
C GLN A 37 22.16 -3.39 1.27
N THR A 38 21.19 -3.73 2.12
CA THR A 38 21.33 -3.84 3.58
C THR A 38 21.07 -5.29 4.00
N SER A 39 21.68 -5.71 5.10
CA SER A 39 21.31 -6.96 5.76
C SER A 39 19.92 -6.84 6.40
N ALA A 40 19.19 -7.95 6.49
CA ALA A 40 18.02 -8.02 7.36
C ALA A 40 18.42 -7.82 8.83
N PRO A 41 17.50 -7.33 9.71
CA PRO A 41 17.72 -7.29 11.15
C PRO A 41 18.12 -8.67 11.70
N GLU A 42 18.97 -8.69 12.72
CA GLU A 42 19.43 -9.94 13.34
C GLU A 42 18.32 -10.59 14.18
N ASP A 43 17.56 -9.77 14.91
CA ASP A 43 16.42 -10.21 15.71
C ASP A 43 15.11 -9.91 14.95
N PRO A 44 14.29 -10.92 14.61
CA PRO A 44 12.99 -10.70 13.99
C PRO A 44 11.99 -9.98 14.91
N GLU A 45 12.26 -9.91 16.22
CA GLU A 45 11.42 -9.20 17.20
C GLU A 45 11.84 -7.73 17.40
N ASP A 46 12.87 -7.25 16.70
CA ASP A 46 13.25 -5.83 16.75
C ASP A 46 12.10 -4.93 16.28
N GLU A 47 11.86 -3.83 17.02
CA GLU A 47 10.81 -2.88 16.67
C GLU A 47 11.11 -2.21 15.32
N VAL A 48 10.11 -2.21 14.42
CA VAL A 48 10.20 -1.58 13.10
C VAL A 48 9.37 -0.30 13.10
N GLU A 49 10.04 0.84 12.97
CA GLU A 49 9.39 2.17 12.91
C GLU A 49 8.87 2.53 11.49
N PHE A 50 9.04 1.65 10.52
CA PHE A 50 8.70 1.87 9.10
C PHE A 50 7.45 1.11 8.66
N HIS A 51 6.65 1.76 7.82
CA HIS A 51 5.38 1.21 7.34
C HIS A 51 5.20 1.37 5.82
N TYR A 52 4.68 0.35 5.16
CA TYR A 52 4.32 0.41 3.75
C TYR A 52 2.82 0.65 3.59
N ILE A 53 2.47 1.69 2.83
CA ILE A 53 1.12 1.91 2.32
C ILE A 53 1.10 1.87 0.79
N CYS A 54 -0.07 1.62 0.21
CA CYS A 54 -0.24 1.61 -1.25
C CYS A 54 -1.27 2.66 -1.67
N VAL A 55 -0.96 3.48 -2.67
CA VAL A 55 -1.97 4.30 -3.35
C VAL A 55 -2.29 3.69 -4.71
N ALA A 56 -3.56 3.40 -4.96
CA ALA A 56 -4.00 2.79 -6.20
C ALA A 56 -5.28 3.43 -6.75
N ARG A 57 -5.40 3.45 -8.09
CA ARG A 57 -6.64 3.81 -8.77
C ARG A 57 -7.63 2.65 -8.69
N SER A 58 -8.81 2.93 -8.16
CA SER A 58 -9.96 2.03 -8.17
C SER A 58 -10.49 1.79 -9.58
N ARG A 59 -10.78 0.53 -9.89
CA ARG A 59 -11.43 0.16 -11.15
C ARG A 59 -12.95 0.37 -11.12
N VAL A 60 -13.54 0.61 -9.95
CA VAL A 60 -14.98 0.75 -9.76
C VAL A 60 -15.44 2.16 -10.09
N ASP A 61 -14.73 3.16 -9.61
CA ASP A 61 -15.10 4.57 -9.68
C ASP A 61 -13.96 5.49 -10.17
N GLY A 62 -12.80 4.94 -10.51
CA GLY A 62 -11.67 5.70 -11.04
C GLY A 62 -10.94 6.58 -10.02
N GLN A 63 -11.38 6.60 -8.76
CA GLN A 63 -10.74 7.38 -7.70
C GLN A 63 -9.45 6.74 -7.21
N LEU A 64 -8.54 7.55 -6.71
CA LEU A 64 -7.34 7.11 -6.01
C LEU A 64 -7.67 6.83 -4.54
N TYR A 65 -7.23 5.69 -4.05
CA TYR A 65 -7.36 5.28 -2.67
C TYR A 65 -5.99 5.01 -2.05
N ALA A 66 -5.77 5.53 -0.85
CA ALA A 66 -4.71 5.06 0.02
C ALA A 66 -5.20 3.80 0.75
N LEU A 67 -4.39 2.75 0.70
CA LEU A 67 -4.63 1.43 1.26
C LEU A 67 -3.58 1.20 2.33
N ASP A 68 -4.04 1.18 3.57
CA ASP A 68 -3.25 0.97 4.77
C ASP A 68 -3.88 -0.20 5.54
N GLY A 69 -3.06 -1.20 5.90
CA GLY A 69 -3.50 -2.40 6.59
C GLY A 69 -3.95 -2.15 8.03
N ASP A 70 -3.52 -1.03 8.63
CA ASP A 70 -3.85 -0.65 10.01
C ASP A 70 -5.17 0.13 10.13
N LEU A 71 -5.78 0.51 9.00
CA LEU A 71 -7.03 1.26 8.97
C LEU A 71 -8.23 0.36 8.71
N ASP A 72 -9.41 0.81 9.16
CA ASP A 72 -10.70 0.12 8.96
C ASP A 72 -11.23 0.17 7.50
N GLY A 73 -10.36 0.48 6.53
CA GLY A 73 -10.67 0.42 5.11
C GLY A 73 -9.90 1.43 4.25
N PRO A 74 -10.15 1.41 2.93
CA PRO A 74 -9.54 2.34 1.99
C PRO A 74 -9.88 3.81 2.29
N VAL A 75 -8.88 4.69 2.22
CA VAL A 75 -9.07 6.14 2.36
C VAL A 75 -9.13 6.78 0.98
N ALA A 76 -10.28 7.34 0.62
CA ALA A 76 -10.46 8.04 -0.64
C ALA A 76 -9.65 9.35 -0.67
N SER A 77 -8.88 9.56 -1.72
CA SER A 77 -8.14 10.83 -1.92
C SER A 77 -9.01 11.96 -2.44
N GLY A 78 -10.17 11.64 -3.01
CA GLY A 78 -10.99 12.58 -3.79
C GLY A 78 -10.42 12.92 -5.17
N LEU A 79 -9.26 12.35 -5.54
CA LEU A 79 -8.61 12.58 -6.83
C LEU A 79 -9.02 11.50 -7.85
N GLN A 80 -9.39 11.93 -9.05
CA GLN A 80 -9.60 11.08 -10.22
C GLN A 80 -8.61 11.47 -11.31
N LEU A 81 -8.08 10.46 -12.01
CA LEU A 81 -7.22 10.67 -13.17
C LEU A 81 -8.05 11.20 -14.34
N ALA A 82 -7.57 12.25 -14.99
CA ALA A 82 -8.13 12.71 -16.25
C ALA A 82 -7.81 11.72 -17.39
N PRO A 83 -8.52 11.80 -18.53
CA PRO A 83 -8.20 10.99 -19.70
C PRO A 83 -6.73 11.17 -20.13
N GLY A 84 -5.98 10.06 -20.19
CA GLY A 84 -4.56 10.07 -20.55
C GLY A 84 -3.60 10.38 -19.38
N GLU A 85 -4.09 10.70 -18.18
CA GLU A 85 -3.24 10.79 -16.99
C GLU A 85 -2.93 9.41 -16.40
N ASP A 86 -1.76 9.31 -15.80
CA ASP A 86 -1.36 8.21 -14.94
C ASP A 86 -1.13 8.69 -13.49
N MET A 87 -0.72 7.76 -12.63
CA MET A 87 -0.41 8.02 -11.22
C MET A 87 0.81 8.96 -11.04
N LEU A 88 1.58 9.26 -12.08
CA LEU A 88 2.75 10.15 -12.04
C LEU A 88 2.47 11.54 -12.61
N SER A 89 1.22 11.84 -12.97
CA SER A 89 0.82 13.20 -13.37
C SER A 89 1.13 14.23 -12.28
N GLU A 90 1.33 15.50 -12.67
CA GLU A 90 1.68 16.57 -11.73
C GLU A 90 0.70 16.68 -10.56
N ARG A 91 -0.59 16.46 -10.82
CA ARG A 91 -1.67 16.47 -9.82
C ARG A 91 -1.52 15.32 -8.81
N CYS A 92 -1.20 14.12 -9.29
CA CYS A 92 -0.95 12.97 -8.41
C CYS A 92 0.33 13.15 -7.59
N VAL A 93 1.39 13.68 -8.19
CA VAL A 93 2.64 13.98 -7.48
C VAL A 93 2.43 15.04 -6.40
N ALA A 94 1.63 16.08 -6.68
CA ALA A 94 1.24 17.07 -5.67
C ALA A 94 0.49 16.41 -4.51
N TYR A 95 -0.49 15.54 -4.81
CA TYR A 95 -1.20 14.76 -3.79
C TYR A 95 -0.26 13.89 -2.95
N PHE A 96 0.71 13.18 -3.56
CA PHE A 96 1.66 12.36 -2.81
C PHE A 96 2.56 13.19 -1.88
N LYS A 97 2.95 14.39 -2.31
CA LYS A 97 3.71 15.32 -1.45
C LYS A 97 2.90 15.74 -0.23
N GLU A 98 1.61 16.02 -0.39
CA GLU A 98 0.72 16.34 0.73
C GLU A 98 0.54 15.15 1.67
N LEU A 99 0.30 13.95 1.12
CA LEU A 99 0.16 12.72 1.90
C LEU A 99 1.43 12.42 2.72
N ILE A 100 2.59 12.38 2.07
CA ILE A 100 3.88 12.09 2.70
C ILE A 100 4.25 13.20 3.69
N GLY A 101 4.07 14.48 3.30
CA GLY A 101 4.32 15.62 4.18
C GLY A 101 3.46 15.60 5.44
N GLY A 102 2.20 15.19 5.33
CA GLY A 102 1.30 15.01 6.48
C GLY A 102 1.75 13.90 7.44
N VAL A 103 2.37 12.83 6.93
CA VAL A 103 2.96 11.77 7.76
C VAL A 103 4.24 12.26 8.43
N ILE A 104 5.14 12.90 7.68
CA ILE A 104 6.42 13.44 8.17
C ILE A 104 6.19 14.46 9.28
N ALA A 105 5.23 15.38 9.11
CA ALA A 105 4.92 16.41 10.11
C ALA A 105 4.43 15.80 11.44
N LYS A 106 3.77 14.64 11.41
CA LYS A 106 3.35 13.91 12.62
C LYS A 106 4.49 13.17 13.30
N GLN A 107 5.56 12.87 12.56
CA GLN A 107 6.76 12.15 13.04
C GLN A 107 7.95 13.09 13.31
N GLY A 108 7.72 14.41 13.44
CA GLY A 108 8.75 15.35 13.85
C GLY A 108 9.75 15.72 12.74
N ASP A 109 9.28 15.88 11.50
CA ASP A 109 10.08 16.34 10.35
C ASP A 109 11.22 15.38 9.95
N SER A 110 11.02 14.08 10.16
CA SER A 110 11.91 13.01 9.67
C SER A 110 12.01 13.01 8.14
N VAL A 111 13.21 12.80 7.62
CA VAL A 111 13.45 12.61 6.17
C VAL A 111 13.35 11.14 5.74
N ASN A 112 12.97 10.25 6.65
CA ASN A 112 12.97 8.81 6.41
C ASN A 112 11.69 8.37 5.67
N PHE A 113 11.65 8.58 4.37
CA PHE A 113 10.58 8.06 3.50
C PHE A 113 11.16 7.42 2.24
N ASN A 114 10.38 6.53 1.65
CA ASN A 114 10.66 5.97 0.32
C ASN A 114 9.37 5.99 -0.50
N LEU A 115 9.49 6.17 -1.82
CA LEU A 115 8.37 6.11 -2.75
C LEU A 115 8.76 5.23 -3.95
N MET A 116 7.95 4.22 -4.22
CA MET A 116 8.08 3.33 -5.38
C MET A 116 6.85 3.43 -6.27
N ALA A 117 7.07 3.36 -7.58
CA ALA A 117 6.01 3.32 -8.57
C ALA A 117 6.01 1.96 -9.28
N LEU A 118 4.86 1.30 -9.32
CA LEU A 118 4.65 0.14 -10.18
C LEU A 118 4.36 0.63 -11.60
N VAL A 119 5.30 0.41 -12.50
CA VAL A 119 5.24 0.85 -13.91
C VAL A 119 5.23 -0.34 -14.86
N GLU A 120 4.89 -0.10 -16.12
CA GLU A 120 5.03 -1.10 -17.17
C GLU A 120 6.52 -1.50 -17.30
N GLY A 121 6.77 -2.80 -17.32
CA GLY A 121 8.14 -3.31 -17.47
C GLY A 121 8.62 -3.11 -18.90
N SER A 122 9.85 -2.63 -19.06
CA SER A 122 10.53 -2.64 -20.36
C SER A 122 10.74 -4.09 -20.79
N VAL A 123 10.02 -4.52 -21.82
CA VAL A 123 10.31 -5.78 -22.56
C VAL A 123 11.52 -5.62 -23.47
#